data_AF-A0A535K0C6-F1
#
_entry.id   AF-A0A535K0C6-F1
#
_cell.length_a   1.000
_cell.length_b   1.000
_cell.length_c   1.000
_cell.angle_alpha   90.00
_cell.angle_beta   90.00
_cell.angle_gamma   90.00
#
_symmetry.space_group_name_H-M   'P 1'
#
loop_
_entity.id
_entity.type
_entity.pdbx_description
1 polymer ?
#
loop_
_entity_poly.entity_id
_entity_poly.type
_entity_poly.pdbx_seq_one_letter_code
_entity_poly.pdbx_strand_id
1 'polypeptide(L)'
;MKATSAQGPYTTGSPHITPIAPPYAVSISPATQTDGGKSNTSVSYKITLKNLGFNSDSYTLSATSTWATTFYDSTCTTTRTTTAALAAGGTADVCVKVAIPAGTANGATNTATVTATSVASPSVSGSATIKTIAVAVDTLLVDNDGNTPNTQSFYTAALTSAGVQFSTWDLAADSNLPQNYMLAFKNIVWFTGNTFPGPIGPYESKLKAFLDAGNRLFISGQDLLDGSAGTSAFVHDYLHVTWDGSEAQNDKRTTAVHGVTGTITNGIGAVPIDHTVLGNSFEDRVTPNGTAVAIFTDDSTASDALSFAGTYKVVFLAFPLEAYGTAAQKTDLVTRVITFFNAP
;
A
#
# COMPACT_ATOMS: atom_id res chain seq x y z
N MET A 1 -11.58 -30.57 42.86
CA MET A 1 -11.07 -31.47 43.93
C MET A 1 -11.13 -30.72 45.26
N LYS A 2 -11.54 -31.39 46.36
CA LYS A 2 -11.60 -30.80 47.70
C LYS A 2 -10.51 -31.44 48.57
N ALA A 3 -9.59 -30.63 49.08
CA ALA A 3 -8.57 -31.08 50.04
C ALA A 3 -8.92 -30.51 51.42
N THR A 4 -9.15 -31.39 52.39
CA THR A 4 -9.50 -31.03 53.76
C THR A 4 -8.34 -31.39 54.68
N SER A 5 -7.89 -30.44 55.49
CA SER A 5 -6.87 -30.68 56.51
C SER A 5 -7.43 -31.48 57.68
N ALA A 6 -6.53 -32.12 58.44
CA ALA A 6 -6.90 -32.91 59.62
C ALA A 6 -7.59 -32.10 60.72
N GLN A 7 -7.46 -30.77 60.71
CA GLN A 7 -8.03 -29.85 61.68
C GLN A 7 -9.39 -29.26 61.25
N GLY A 8 -9.91 -29.64 60.07
CA GLY A 8 -11.24 -29.22 59.59
C GLY A 8 -11.28 -28.17 58.46
N PRO A 9 -10.33 -27.23 58.32
CA PRO A 9 -10.29 -26.33 57.16
C PRO A 9 -10.12 -27.09 55.85
N TYR A 10 -10.81 -26.66 54.80
CA TYR A 10 -10.64 -27.20 53.45
C TYR A 10 -10.40 -26.11 52.42
N THR A 11 -9.78 -26.50 51.32
CA THR A 11 -9.68 -25.69 50.10
C THR A 11 -10.25 -26.48 48.92
N THR A 12 -10.77 -25.75 47.93
CA THR A 12 -11.24 -26.33 46.67
C THR A 12 -10.34 -25.83 45.55
N GLY A 13 -9.67 -26.76 44.87
CA GLY A 13 -9.02 -26.47 43.60
C GLY A 13 -10.00 -26.66 42.46
N SER A 14 -10.13 -25.66 41.58
CA SER A 14 -10.73 -25.83 40.27
C SER A 14 -9.83 -26.76 39.46
N PRO A 15 -10.31 -27.91 38.94
CA PRO A 15 -9.52 -28.72 38.04
C PRO A 15 -9.19 -27.87 36.81
N HIS A 16 -7.93 -27.47 36.68
CA HIS A 16 -7.43 -26.89 35.44
C HIS A 16 -7.03 -28.04 34.53
N ILE A 17 -7.82 -28.28 33.50
CA ILE A 17 -7.43 -29.21 32.44
C ILE A 17 -6.52 -28.44 31.50
N THR A 18 -5.24 -28.81 31.47
CA THR A 18 -4.32 -28.38 30.43
C THR A 18 -4.37 -29.44 29.34
N PRO A 19 -4.99 -29.17 28.17
CA PRO A 19 -4.97 -30.10 27.06
C PRO A 19 -3.50 -30.34 26.68
N ILE A 20 -3.06 -31.58 26.75
CA ILE A 20 -1.76 -31.96 26.20
C ILE A 20 -1.87 -31.79 24.68
N ALA A 21 -0.83 -31.23 24.06
CA ALA A 21 -0.76 -31.16 22.61
C ALA A 21 -1.04 -32.55 21.98
N PRO A 22 -1.63 -32.62 20.78
CA PRO A 22 -1.65 -33.89 20.05
C PRO A 22 -0.22 -34.34 19.71
N PRO A 23 0.00 -35.62 19.35
CA PRO A 23 1.33 -36.10 18.94
C PRO A 23 1.90 -35.29 17.77
N TYR A 24 1.05 -34.97 16.79
CA TYR A 24 1.39 -34.18 15.62
C TYR A 24 0.32 -33.11 15.40
N ALA A 25 0.75 -31.88 15.16
CA ALA A 25 -0.10 -30.78 14.71
C ALA A 25 0.80 -29.71 14.09
N VAL A 26 0.27 -28.94 13.14
CA VAL A 26 1.00 -27.87 12.48
C VAL A 26 0.09 -26.70 12.19
N SER A 27 0.61 -25.49 12.31
CA SER A 27 -0.04 -24.29 11.78
C SER A 27 0.86 -23.60 10.75
N ILE A 28 0.21 -22.89 9.83
CA ILE A 28 0.86 -21.98 8.88
C ILE A 28 0.39 -20.57 9.21
N SER A 29 1.31 -19.62 9.26
CA SER A 29 1.03 -18.21 9.47
C SER A 29 1.76 -17.34 8.44
N PRO A 30 1.18 -16.21 8.01
CA PRO A 30 -0.23 -15.83 8.20
C PRO A 30 -1.18 -16.77 7.43
N ALA A 31 -2.45 -16.83 7.86
CA ALA A 31 -3.47 -17.69 7.27
C ALA A 31 -3.89 -17.24 5.86
N THR A 32 -3.82 -15.94 5.60
CA THR A 32 -4.10 -15.30 4.31
C THR A 32 -2.99 -14.30 3.99
N GLN A 33 -2.62 -14.18 2.71
CA GLN A 33 -1.78 -13.10 2.20
C GLN A 33 -2.30 -12.64 0.85
N THR A 34 -2.17 -11.33 0.58
CA THR A 34 -2.44 -10.75 -0.73
C THR A 34 -1.22 -9.93 -1.15
N ASP A 35 -0.76 -10.12 -2.37
CA ASP A 35 0.26 -9.27 -3.00
C ASP A 35 0.13 -9.36 -4.53
N GLY A 36 0.96 -8.66 -5.27
CA GLY A 36 0.95 -8.71 -6.73
C GLY A 36 2.29 -8.41 -7.37
N GLY A 37 2.31 -8.54 -8.69
CA GLY A 37 3.53 -8.40 -9.47
C GLY A 37 3.24 -8.24 -10.95
N LYS A 38 4.25 -7.87 -11.73
CA LYS A 38 4.11 -7.76 -13.18
C LYS A 38 3.84 -9.12 -13.82
N SER A 39 3.09 -9.13 -14.91
CA SER A 39 2.95 -10.31 -15.75
C SER A 39 4.31 -10.88 -16.16
N ASN A 40 4.42 -12.21 -16.25
CA ASN A 40 5.68 -12.92 -16.52
C ASN A 40 6.76 -12.75 -15.43
N THR A 41 6.37 -12.46 -14.18
CA THR A 41 7.27 -12.43 -13.01
C THR A 41 6.76 -13.38 -11.92
N SER A 42 7.50 -13.51 -10.81
CA SER A 42 7.04 -14.27 -9.64
C SER A 42 6.95 -13.38 -8.41
N VAL A 43 5.91 -13.57 -7.61
CA VAL A 43 5.72 -12.89 -6.33
C VAL A 43 6.13 -13.85 -5.22
N SER A 44 6.92 -13.35 -4.26
CA SER A 44 7.44 -14.15 -3.14
C SER A 44 6.66 -13.84 -1.87
N TYR A 45 6.17 -14.89 -1.21
CA TYR A 45 5.42 -14.82 0.04
C TYR A 45 6.19 -15.57 1.12
N LYS A 46 6.30 -14.99 2.32
CA LYS A 46 6.90 -15.66 3.47
C LYS A 46 5.81 -16.26 4.33
N ILE A 47 5.91 -17.54 4.64
CA ILE A 47 5.06 -18.22 5.60
C ILE A 47 5.93 -18.82 6.71
N THR A 48 5.38 -18.86 7.93
CA THR A 48 5.99 -19.52 9.07
C THR A 48 5.16 -20.76 9.41
N LEU A 49 5.80 -21.91 9.39
CA LEU A 49 5.23 -23.15 9.92
C LEU A 49 5.59 -23.26 11.40
N LYS A 50 4.66 -23.74 12.22
CA LYS A 50 4.91 -24.04 13.63
C LYS A 50 4.47 -25.46 13.95
N ASN A 51 5.36 -26.25 14.53
CA ASN A 51 4.99 -27.54 15.10
C ASN A 51 4.21 -27.32 16.40
N LEU A 52 2.95 -27.71 16.39
CA LEU A 52 2.05 -27.63 17.54
C LEU A 52 1.94 -28.96 18.29
N GLY A 53 2.50 -30.04 17.73
CA GLY A 53 2.55 -31.36 18.37
C GLY A 53 3.70 -31.47 19.37
N PHE A 54 3.64 -32.48 20.25
CA PHE A 54 4.74 -32.75 21.19
C PHE A 54 5.87 -33.60 20.61
N ASN A 55 5.65 -34.29 19.48
CA ASN A 55 6.72 -35.00 18.78
C ASN A 55 7.46 -34.07 17.84
N SER A 56 8.77 -34.28 17.69
CA SER A 56 9.53 -33.65 16.60
C SER A 56 9.02 -34.18 15.26
N ASP A 57 8.90 -33.29 14.26
CA ASP A 57 8.35 -33.65 12.95
C ASP A 57 8.93 -32.77 11.84
N SER A 58 8.84 -33.20 10.60
CA SER A 58 9.10 -32.37 9.41
C SER A 58 7.80 -32.23 8.61
N TYR A 59 7.70 -31.19 7.80
CA TYR A 59 6.47 -30.92 7.04
C TYR A 59 6.75 -30.85 5.56
N THR A 60 6.05 -31.67 4.78
CA THR A 60 6.05 -31.62 3.32
C THR A 60 5.07 -30.57 2.83
N LEU A 61 5.51 -29.75 1.88
CA LEU A 61 4.82 -28.60 1.34
C LEU A 61 4.25 -28.93 -0.04
N SER A 62 3.00 -28.57 -0.25
CA SER A 62 2.32 -28.66 -1.54
C SER A 62 1.43 -27.45 -1.74
N ALA A 63 1.08 -27.14 -3.00
CA ALA A 63 0.12 -26.10 -3.32
C ALA A 63 -0.90 -26.61 -4.34
N THR A 64 -2.16 -26.21 -4.15
CA THR A 64 -3.21 -26.30 -5.17
C THR A 64 -3.42 -24.90 -5.75
N SER A 65 -3.10 -24.72 -7.03
CA SER A 65 -3.19 -23.43 -7.71
C SER A 65 -3.21 -23.59 -9.23
N THR A 66 -3.78 -22.61 -9.95
CA THR A 66 -3.69 -22.54 -11.41
C THR A 66 -2.39 -21.87 -11.88
N TRP A 67 -1.76 -21.06 -11.03
CA TRP A 67 -0.45 -20.47 -11.28
C TRP A 67 0.64 -21.31 -10.63
N ALA A 68 1.77 -21.48 -11.33
CA ALA A 68 2.86 -22.33 -10.87
C ALA A 68 3.38 -21.82 -9.52
N THR A 69 3.37 -22.70 -8.52
CA THR A 69 3.75 -22.38 -7.15
C THR A 69 4.92 -23.25 -6.72
N THR A 70 5.99 -22.62 -6.25
CA THR A 70 7.24 -23.30 -5.87
C THR A 70 7.68 -22.89 -4.46
N PHE A 71 8.37 -23.81 -3.77
CA PHE A 71 8.76 -23.63 -2.36
C PHE A 71 10.28 -23.54 -2.23
N TYR A 72 10.73 -22.63 -1.37
CA TYR A 72 12.13 -22.35 -1.10
C TYR A 72 12.37 -22.23 0.40
N ASP A 73 13.65 -22.26 0.79
CA ASP A 73 14.10 -21.90 2.13
C ASP A 73 13.72 -20.46 2.53
N SER A 74 14.05 -20.09 3.77
CA SER A 74 13.76 -18.75 4.33
C SER A 74 14.46 -17.60 3.61
N THR A 75 15.47 -17.89 2.78
CA THR A 75 16.20 -16.89 1.96
C THR A 75 15.60 -16.75 0.56
N CYS A 76 14.59 -17.55 0.20
CA CYS A 76 13.98 -17.58 -1.13
C CYS A 76 14.94 -18.02 -2.26
N THR A 77 16.04 -18.72 -1.95
CA THR A 77 17.08 -19.07 -2.94
C THR A 77 17.09 -20.55 -3.30
N THR A 78 17.14 -21.45 -2.31
CA THR A 78 17.23 -22.89 -2.54
C THR A 78 15.85 -23.52 -2.50
N THR A 79 15.48 -24.25 -3.55
CA THR A 79 14.20 -24.97 -3.62
C THR A 79 14.11 -26.01 -2.50
N ARG A 80 12.99 -26.02 -1.77
CA ARG A 80 12.77 -26.93 -0.64
C ARG A 80 11.30 -27.23 -0.45
N THR A 81 10.92 -28.50 -0.59
CA THR A 81 9.54 -28.96 -0.43
C THR A 81 9.26 -29.67 0.88
N THR A 82 10.27 -29.87 1.74
CA THR A 82 10.10 -30.44 3.08
C THR A 82 10.98 -29.69 4.07
N THR A 83 10.43 -29.27 5.22
CA THR A 83 11.19 -28.53 6.25
C THR A 83 12.28 -29.39 6.89
N ALA A 84 13.11 -28.78 7.74
CA ALA A 84 13.92 -29.55 8.68
C ALA A 84 13.00 -30.11 9.78
N ALA A 85 13.52 -31.02 10.60
CA ALA A 85 12.83 -31.46 11.79
C ALA A 85 12.64 -30.29 12.75
N LEU A 86 11.40 -30.04 13.14
CA LEU A 86 10.99 -29.04 14.11
C LEU A 86 10.63 -29.75 15.40
N ALA A 87 11.32 -29.42 16.49
CA ALA A 87 10.92 -29.84 17.82
C ALA A 87 9.54 -29.26 18.19
N ALA A 88 8.94 -29.76 19.27
CA ALA A 88 7.68 -29.23 19.78
C ALA A 88 7.76 -27.70 20.00
N GLY A 89 6.81 -26.97 19.43
CA GLY A 89 6.78 -25.50 19.47
C GLY A 89 7.76 -24.80 18.52
N GLY A 90 8.64 -25.54 17.84
CA GLY A 90 9.62 -25.01 16.88
C GLY A 90 8.96 -24.48 15.61
N THR A 91 9.65 -23.56 14.94
CA THR A 91 9.17 -22.88 13.73
C THR A 91 10.15 -23.00 12.56
N ALA A 92 9.62 -22.87 11.35
CA ALA A 92 10.43 -22.69 10.14
C ALA A 92 9.78 -21.67 9.21
N ASP A 93 10.59 -20.73 8.74
CA ASP A 93 10.20 -19.83 7.66
C ASP A 93 10.45 -20.47 6.30
N VAL A 94 9.46 -20.34 5.43
CA VAL A 94 9.44 -20.89 4.07
C VAL A 94 9.04 -19.77 3.13
N CYS A 95 9.68 -19.74 1.97
CA CYS A 95 9.34 -18.81 0.91
C CYS A 95 8.54 -19.53 -0.19
N VAL A 96 7.34 -19.03 -0.46
CA VAL A 96 6.45 -19.52 -1.52
C VAL A 96 6.52 -18.53 -2.69
N LYS A 97 6.92 -19.00 -3.87
CA LYS A 97 6.89 -18.17 -5.10
C LYS A 97 5.74 -18.60 -5.98
N VAL A 98 4.88 -17.64 -6.32
CA VAL A 98 3.78 -17.81 -7.28
C VAL A 98 4.14 -17.10 -8.57
N ALA A 99 4.25 -17.84 -9.68
CA ALA A 99 4.60 -17.31 -10.99
C ALA A 99 3.35 -16.82 -11.72
N ILE A 100 3.33 -15.54 -12.10
CA ILE A 100 2.26 -14.93 -12.89
C ILE A 100 2.53 -15.27 -14.36
N PRO A 101 1.66 -16.05 -15.05
CA PRO A 101 1.90 -16.44 -16.43
C PRO A 101 2.06 -15.23 -17.37
N ALA A 102 2.84 -15.40 -18.44
CA ALA A 102 2.95 -14.40 -19.49
C ALA A 102 1.59 -14.12 -20.14
N GLY A 103 1.31 -12.86 -20.48
CA GLY A 103 0.04 -12.45 -21.10
C GLY A 103 -1.16 -12.44 -20.15
N THR A 104 -0.97 -12.64 -18.84
CA THR A 104 -2.05 -12.52 -17.86
C THR A 104 -2.63 -11.10 -17.89
N ALA A 105 -3.96 -10.98 -17.97
CA ALA A 105 -4.64 -9.69 -18.02
C ALA A 105 -4.45 -8.90 -16.72
N ASN A 106 -4.46 -7.56 -16.83
CA ASN A 106 -4.38 -6.69 -15.66
C ASN A 106 -5.51 -6.97 -14.67
N GLY A 107 -5.19 -7.04 -13.38
CA GLY A 107 -6.16 -7.28 -12.30
C GLY A 107 -6.63 -8.73 -12.18
N ALA A 108 -6.19 -9.65 -13.05
CA ALA A 108 -6.47 -11.07 -12.89
C ALA A 108 -5.85 -11.56 -11.57
N THR A 109 -6.58 -12.43 -10.86
CA THR A 109 -6.15 -12.94 -9.57
C THR A 109 -6.10 -14.46 -9.58
N ASN A 110 -5.18 -15.02 -8.79
CA ASN A 110 -5.15 -16.44 -8.47
C ASN A 110 -4.96 -16.61 -6.96
N THR A 111 -5.69 -17.56 -6.38
CA THR A 111 -5.55 -17.94 -4.97
C THR A 111 -4.96 -19.33 -4.89
N ALA A 112 -3.71 -19.44 -4.42
CA ALA A 112 -3.06 -20.70 -4.13
C ALA A 112 -3.40 -21.14 -2.69
N THR A 113 -3.80 -22.39 -2.52
CA THR A 113 -3.90 -23.02 -1.20
C THR A 113 -2.61 -23.79 -0.94
N VAL A 114 -1.81 -23.30 -0.01
CA VAL A 114 -0.57 -23.94 0.45
C VAL A 114 -0.89 -24.86 1.62
N THR A 115 -0.40 -26.09 1.57
CA THR A 115 -0.60 -27.11 2.60
C THR A 115 0.75 -27.60 3.11
N ALA A 116 0.88 -27.69 4.43
CA ALA A 116 1.97 -28.33 5.14
C ALA A 116 1.46 -29.61 5.78
N THR A 117 1.96 -30.76 5.34
CA THR A 117 1.54 -32.08 5.81
C THR A 117 2.64 -32.70 6.66
N SER A 118 2.28 -33.19 7.84
CA SER A 118 3.19 -33.93 8.73
C SER A 118 3.80 -35.12 8.01
N VAL A 119 5.12 -35.27 8.09
CA VAL A 119 5.83 -36.43 7.53
C VAL A 119 5.58 -37.67 8.38
N ALA A 120 5.52 -37.51 9.71
CA ALA A 120 5.29 -38.61 10.64
C ALA A 120 3.82 -39.05 10.75
N SER A 121 2.86 -38.20 10.37
CA SER A 121 1.43 -38.50 10.37
C SER A 121 0.71 -37.80 9.20
N PRO A 122 0.68 -38.41 8.00
CA PRO A 122 0.19 -37.76 6.77
C PRO A 122 -1.28 -37.31 6.75
N SER A 123 -2.09 -37.70 7.74
CA SER A 123 -3.46 -37.19 7.93
C SER A 123 -3.52 -35.84 8.65
N VAL A 124 -2.40 -35.38 9.23
CA VAL A 124 -2.28 -34.10 9.92
C VAL A 124 -1.67 -33.08 8.98
N SER A 125 -2.40 -31.99 8.75
CA SER A 125 -1.92 -30.87 7.93
C SER A 125 -2.45 -29.53 8.43
N GLY A 126 -1.79 -28.47 8.00
CA GLY A 126 -2.23 -27.08 8.13
C GLY A 126 -2.19 -26.40 6.77
N SER A 127 -2.97 -25.35 6.58
CA SER A 127 -3.04 -24.65 5.29
C SER A 127 -3.09 -23.13 5.44
N ALA A 128 -2.63 -22.42 4.41
CA ALA A 128 -2.79 -20.99 4.23
C ALA A 128 -3.21 -20.69 2.79
N THR A 129 -3.79 -19.51 2.58
CA THR A 129 -4.18 -19.04 1.24
C THR A 129 -3.37 -17.83 0.82
N ILE A 130 -2.90 -17.83 -0.42
CA ILE A 130 -2.08 -16.78 -1.00
C ILE A 130 -2.79 -16.27 -2.25
N LYS A 131 -3.25 -15.03 -2.22
CA LYS A 131 -3.84 -14.33 -3.36
C LYS A 131 -2.77 -13.50 -4.07
N THR A 132 -2.56 -13.77 -5.35
CA THR A 132 -1.64 -13.03 -6.22
C THR A 132 -2.43 -12.26 -7.26
N ILE A 133 -2.09 -10.97 -7.45
CA ILE A 133 -2.72 -10.07 -8.42
C ILE A 133 -1.73 -9.79 -9.56
N ALA A 134 -2.16 -9.97 -10.80
CA ALA A 134 -1.37 -9.64 -11.98
C ALA A 134 -1.48 -8.16 -12.33
N VAL A 135 -0.33 -7.53 -12.57
CA VAL A 135 -0.21 -6.16 -13.06
C VAL A 135 0.26 -6.17 -14.50
N ALA A 136 -0.51 -5.53 -15.38
CA ALA A 136 -0.18 -5.39 -16.81
C ALA A 136 -0.32 -3.94 -17.31
N VAL A 137 -0.47 -2.98 -16.40
CA VAL A 137 -0.50 -1.53 -16.68
C VAL A 137 0.56 -0.83 -15.84
N ASP A 138 0.92 0.40 -16.23
CA ASP A 138 2.00 1.15 -15.60
C ASP A 138 1.53 2.11 -14.49
N THR A 139 0.23 2.38 -14.36
CA THR A 139 -0.31 3.35 -13.39
C THR A 139 -1.26 2.68 -12.39
N LEU A 140 -1.09 3.02 -11.11
CA LEU A 140 -2.03 2.69 -10.04
C LEU A 140 -2.71 3.96 -9.55
N LEU A 141 -4.04 3.98 -9.55
CA LEU A 141 -4.85 4.97 -8.85
C LEU A 141 -5.14 4.45 -7.44
N VAL A 142 -4.72 5.18 -6.42
CA VAL A 142 -5.01 4.88 -5.01
C VAL A 142 -6.04 5.88 -4.50
N ASP A 143 -7.20 5.34 -4.13
CA ASP A 143 -8.28 6.07 -3.50
C ASP A 143 -8.12 6.00 -1.98
N ASN A 144 -7.83 7.15 -1.38
CA ASN A 144 -7.68 7.35 0.06
C ASN A 144 -8.63 8.44 0.58
N ASP A 145 -9.80 8.61 -0.05
CA ASP A 145 -10.71 9.72 0.26
C ASP A 145 -11.72 9.46 1.39
N GLY A 146 -11.72 8.23 1.92
CA GLY A 146 -12.60 7.84 3.03
C GLY A 146 -14.08 7.72 2.65
N ASN A 147 -14.42 7.84 1.37
CA ASN A 147 -15.77 7.82 0.80
C ASN A 147 -16.72 8.93 1.31
N THR A 148 -16.20 10.02 1.88
CA THR A 148 -17.00 11.12 2.46
C THR A 148 -16.52 12.52 2.05
N PRO A 149 -16.86 13.01 0.85
CA PRO A 149 -17.56 12.29 -0.22
C PRO A 149 -16.62 11.37 -1.01
N ASN A 150 -17.18 10.41 -1.76
CA ASN A 150 -16.40 9.64 -2.74
C ASN A 150 -16.16 10.49 -4.01
N THR A 151 -14.89 10.68 -4.34
CA THR A 151 -14.35 11.53 -5.39
C THR A 151 -13.57 10.74 -6.46
N GLN A 152 -13.48 9.41 -6.33
CA GLN A 152 -12.79 8.52 -7.26
C GLN A 152 -13.18 8.73 -8.73
N SER A 153 -14.44 9.10 -8.98
CA SER A 153 -14.96 9.34 -10.33
C SER A 153 -14.22 10.46 -11.07
N PHE A 154 -13.75 11.51 -10.37
CA PHE A 154 -13.01 12.62 -10.98
C PHE A 154 -11.64 12.15 -11.51
N TYR A 155 -10.94 11.34 -10.72
CA TYR A 155 -9.62 10.82 -11.06
C TYR A 155 -9.69 9.78 -12.18
N THR A 156 -10.61 8.82 -12.08
CA THR A 156 -10.81 7.79 -13.12
C THR A 156 -11.21 8.40 -14.45
N ALA A 157 -12.08 9.42 -14.46
CA ALA A 157 -12.47 10.14 -15.67
C ALA A 157 -11.30 10.91 -16.29
N ALA A 158 -10.49 11.60 -15.49
CA ALA A 158 -9.33 12.35 -15.97
C ALA A 158 -8.25 11.43 -16.56
N LEU A 159 -7.94 10.32 -15.87
CA LEU A 159 -6.98 9.31 -16.36
C LEU A 159 -7.45 8.66 -17.66
N THR A 160 -8.72 8.25 -17.72
CA THR A 160 -9.30 7.65 -18.94
C THR A 160 -9.27 8.63 -20.11
N SER A 161 -9.66 9.89 -19.87
CA SER A 161 -9.67 10.93 -20.90
C SER A 161 -8.27 11.32 -21.37
N ALA A 162 -7.25 11.16 -20.51
CA ALA A 162 -5.84 11.32 -20.85
C ALA A 162 -5.24 10.09 -21.57
N GLY A 163 -6.04 9.03 -21.81
CA GLY A 163 -5.58 7.79 -22.44
C GLY A 163 -4.68 6.93 -21.55
N VAL A 164 -4.71 7.13 -20.23
CA VAL A 164 -3.89 6.38 -19.28
C VAL A 164 -4.62 5.10 -18.89
N GLN A 165 -3.97 3.96 -19.06
CA GLN A 165 -4.42 2.67 -18.51
C GLN A 165 -4.00 2.57 -17.03
N PHE A 166 -4.90 2.18 -16.15
CA PHE A 166 -4.63 2.10 -14.71
C PHE A 166 -5.35 0.94 -14.04
N SER A 167 -4.82 0.55 -12.88
CA SER A 167 -5.56 -0.21 -11.86
C SER A 167 -6.04 0.75 -10.78
N THR A 168 -7.09 0.37 -10.03
CA THR A 168 -7.56 1.14 -8.88
C THR A 168 -7.41 0.31 -7.60
N TRP A 169 -7.03 0.96 -6.51
CA TRP A 169 -7.04 0.39 -5.17
C TRP A 169 -7.74 1.36 -4.20
N ASP A 170 -8.87 0.93 -3.66
CA ASP A 170 -9.67 1.69 -2.69
C ASP A 170 -9.29 1.26 -1.27
N LEU A 171 -8.73 2.19 -0.49
CA LEU A 171 -8.24 1.94 0.87
C LEU A 171 -9.36 1.86 1.91
N ALA A 172 -10.55 2.40 1.62
CA ALA A 172 -11.71 2.19 2.46
C ALA A 172 -12.28 0.77 2.28
N ALA A 173 -12.13 0.18 1.09
CA ALA A 173 -12.48 -1.22 0.83
C ALA A 173 -11.41 -2.20 1.33
N ASP A 174 -10.13 -1.90 1.11
CA ASP A 174 -9.00 -2.70 1.59
C ASP A 174 -7.78 -1.82 1.91
N SER A 175 -7.53 -1.58 3.19
CA SER A 175 -6.37 -0.78 3.64
C SER A 175 -5.03 -1.51 3.48
N ASN A 176 -5.03 -2.80 3.14
CA ASN A 176 -3.79 -3.57 2.92
C ASN A 176 -3.27 -3.45 1.49
N LEU A 177 -2.87 -2.23 1.08
CA LEU A 177 -2.16 -2.03 -0.18
C LEU A 177 -0.77 -2.71 -0.18
N PRO A 178 -0.54 -3.79 -0.95
CA PRO A 178 0.69 -4.58 -0.82
C PRO A 178 1.92 -3.94 -1.47
N GLN A 179 3.12 -4.16 -0.89
CA GLN A 179 4.36 -3.53 -1.36
C GLN A 179 4.78 -3.97 -2.76
N ASN A 180 4.78 -5.28 -3.07
CA ASN A 180 5.21 -5.72 -4.40
C ASN A 180 4.19 -5.34 -5.46
N TYR A 181 2.90 -5.32 -5.11
CA TYR A 181 1.85 -4.76 -5.96
C TYR A 181 2.15 -3.30 -6.32
N MET A 182 2.45 -2.43 -5.34
CA MET A 182 2.85 -1.04 -5.62
C MET A 182 4.08 -0.96 -6.53
N LEU A 183 5.12 -1.75 -6.24
CA LEU A 183 6.36 -1.77 -7.03
C LEU A 183 6.20 -2.32 -8.45
N ALA A 184 5.08 -2.99 -8.75
CA ALA A 184 4.77 -3.44 -10.09
C ALA A 184 4.28 -2.31 -11.01
N PHE A 185 3.94 -1.14 -10.49
CA PHE A 185 3.59 0.04 -11.27
C PHE A 185 4.78 0.97 -11.44
N LYS A 186 4.77 1.80 -12.49
CA LYS A 186 5.72 2.90 -12.67
C LYS A 186 5.22 4.18 -12.02
N ASN A 187 3.91 4.40 -12.04
CA ASN A 187 3.27 5.63 -11.56
C ASN A 187 2.22 5.28 -10.51
N ILE A 188 2.17 6.06 -9.43
CA ILE A 188 1.03 6.08 -8.52
C ILE A 188 0.38 7.46 -8.61
N VAL A 189 -0.93 7.49 -8.80
CA VAL A 189 -1.79 8.66 -8.59
C VAL A 189 -2.54 8.42 -7.29
N TRP A 190 -2.33 9.25 -6.28
CA TRP A 190 -2.87 9.10 -4.95
C TRP A 190 -3.70 10.32 -4.57
N PHE A 191 -4.92 10.12 -4.09
CA PHE A 191 -5.75 11.22 -3.62
C PHE A 191 -6.40 10.95 -2.27
N THR A 192 -6.59 12.01 -1.49
CA THR A 192 -7.01 11.88 -0.08
C THR A 192 -8.35 12.52 0.24
N GLY A 193 -8.96 13.28 -0.68
CA GLY A 193 -10.22 13.96 -0.45
C GLY A 193 -10.24 14.76 0.86
N ASN A 194 -11.23 14.46 1.70
CA ASN A 194 -11.39 15.02 3.05
C ASN A 194 -10.74 14.17 4.16
N THR A 195 -9.87 13.20 3.84
CA THR A 195 -9.27 12.36 4.88
C THR A 195 -8.15 13.10 5.59
N PHE A 196 -8.34 13.33 6.89
CA PHE A 196 -7.39 13.97 7.80
C PHE A 196 -7.45 13.31 9.20
N PRO A 197 -6.45 13.52 10.07
CA PRO A 197 -5.13 14.10 9.79
C PRO A 197 -4.15 13.06 9.23
N GLY A 198 -3.18 13.51 8.43
CA GLY A 198 -2.06 12.68 7.94
C GLY A 198 -2.45 11.42 7.19
N PRO A 199 -3.33 11.49 6.17
CA PRO A 199 -3.91 10.34 5.48
C PRO A 199 -2.89 9.38 4.87
N ILE A 200 -1.68 9.86 4.56
CA ILE A 200 -0.60 9.05 3.98
C ILE A 200 0.37 8.44 4.99
N GLY A 201 0.31 8.85 6.26
CA GLY A 201 1.23 8.40 7.32
C GLY A 201 1.43 6.87 7.38
N PRO A 202 0.34 6.07 7.36
CA PRO A 202 0.44 4.60 7.36
C PRO A 202 1.17 3.99 6.14
N TYR A 203 1.33 4.75 5.05
CA TYR A 203 1.85 4.29 3.78
C TYR A 203 3.20 4.91 3.40
N GLU A 204 3.70 5.90 4.17
CA GLU A 204 4.96 6.59 3.88
C GLU A 204 6.14 5.63 3.68
N SER A 205 6.25 4.59 4.51
CA SER A 205 7.31 3.57 4.37
C SER A 205 7.24 2.82 3.03
N LYS A 206 6.04 2.56 2.52
CA LYS A 206 5.82 1.88 1.23
C LYS A 206 6.04 2.81 0.05
N LEU A 207 5.57 4.05 0.16
CA LEU A 207 5.79 5.11 -0.83
C LEU A 207 7.28 5.45 -0.93
N LYS A 208 8.00 5.49 0.19
CA LYS A 208 9.45 5.60 0.23
C LYS A 208 10.11 4.50 -0.59
N ALA A 209 9.80 3.23 -0.32
CA ALA A 209 10.35 2.10 -1.07
C ALA A 209 9.99 2.16 -2.57
N PHE A 210 8.79 2.66 -2.90
CA PHE A 210 8.35 2.87 -4.27
C PHE A 210 9.18 3.95 -5.00
N LEU A 211 9.43 5.09 -4.35
CA LEU A 211 10.27 6.16 -4.89
C LEU A 211 11.77 5.79 -4.92
N ASP A 212 12.26 5.04 -3.93
CA ASP A 212 13.63 4.50 -3.93
C ASP A 212 13.90 3.58 -5.14
N ALA A 213 12.87 2.92 -5.65
CA ALA A 213 12.93 2.11 -6.88
C ALA A 213 12.89 2.94 -8.18
N GLY A 214 12.86 4.28 -8.09
CA GLY A 214 12.84 5.20 -9.22
C GLY A 214 11.47 5.39 -9.88
N ASN A 215 10.40 4.99 -9.19
CA ASN A 215 9.03 5.18 -9.67
C ASN A 215 8.55 6.62 -9.45
N ARG A 216 7.30 6.94 -9.83
CA ARG A 216 6.79 8.32 -9.85
C ARG A 216 5.47 8.45 -9.12
N LEU A 217 5.33 9.51 -8.31
CA LEU A 217 4.16 9.74 -7.47
C LEU A 217 3.49 11.06 -7.82
N PHE A 218 2.22 11.00 -8.18
CA PHE A 218 1.33 12.16 -8.22
C PHE A 218 0.40 12.08 -7.03
N ILE A 219 0.43 13.08 -6.15
CA ILE A 219 -0.41 13.13 -4.96
C ILE A 219 -1.17 14.45 -4.86
N SER A 220 -2.43 14.37 -4.45
CA SER A 220 -3.34 15.53 -4.34
C SER A 220 -4.31 15.35 -3.18
N GLY A 221 -4.66 16.46 -2.54
CA GLY A 221 -5.65 16.51 -1.49
C GLY A 221 -5.64 17.84 -0.76
N GLN A 222 -6.57 18.01 0.16
CA GLN A 222 -6.56 19.07 1.17
C GLN A 222 -6.30 18.44 2.55
N ASP A 223 -5.81 19.23 3.51
CA ASP A 223 -5.42 18.76 4.87
C ASP A 223 -4.41 17.60 4.89
N LEU A 224 -3.66 17.40 3.81
CA LEU A 224 -2.73 16.27 3.72
C LEU A 224 -1.57 16.44 4.71
N LEU A 225 -1.20 17.69 4.97
CA LEU A 225 -0.07 18.08 5.81
C LEU A 225 -0.49 18.48 7.25
N ASP A 226 -1.78 18.40 7.57
CA ASP A 226 -2.34 18.87 8.84
C ASP A 226 -1.69 18.22 10.07
N GLY A 227 -1.64 19.01 11.15
CA GLY A 227 -1.01 18.64 12.41
C GLY A 227 0.47 18.29 12.26
N SER A 228 0.84 17.08 12.66
CA SER A 228 2.24 16.62 12.58
C SER A 228 2.60 15.98 11.24
N ALA A 229 1.63 15.75 10.35
CA ALA A 229 1.85 15.02 9.10
C ALA A 229 2.86 15.75 8.19
N GLY A 230 2.74 17.08 8.07
CA GLY A 230 3.67 17.88 7.27
C GLY A 230 5.12 17.84 7.77
N THR A 231 5.36 17.50 9.05
CA THR A 231 6.70 17.43 9.63
C THR A 231 7.39 16.06 9.49
N SER A 232 6.77 15.12 8.78
CA SER A 232 7.37 13.79 8.59
C SER A 232 8.63 13.88 7.71
N ALA A 233 9.58 12.97 7.95
CA ALA A 233 10.77 12.86 7.10
C ALA A 233 10.39 12.51 5.65
N PHE A 234 9.30 11.77 5.42
CA PHE A 234 8.84 11.46 4.07
C PHE A 234 8.36 12.71 3.34
N VAL A 235 7.56 13.57 3.99
CA VAL A 235 7.10 14.84 3.41
C VAL A 235 8.31 15.73 3.07
N HIS A 236 9.26 15.86 3.99
CA HIS A 236 10.45 16.69 3.77
C HIS A 236 11.38 16.14 2.69
N ASP A 237 11.76 14.86 2.79
CA ASP A 237 12.84 14.28 1.98
C ASP A 237 12.36 13.71 0.63
N TYR A 238 11.11 13.23 0.54
CA TYR A 238 10.57 12.58 -0.66
C TYR A 238 9.50 13.41 -1.37
N LEU A 239 8.60 14.08 -0.64
CA LEU A 239 7.65 15.00 -1.26
C LEU A 239 8.24 16.39 -1.50
N HIS A 240 9.42 16.67 -0.96
CA HIS A 240 10.13 17.94 -1.12
C HIS A 240 9.35 19.16 -0.62
N VAL A 241 8.57 18.98 0.45
CA VAL A 241 7.84 20.05 1.13
C VAL A 241 8.53 20.35 2.45
N THR A 242 9.01 21.58 2.61
CA THR A 242 9.30 22.12 3.94
C THR A 242 7.99 22.64 4.53
N TRP A 243 7.57 21.96 5.60
CA TRP A 243 6.46 22.38 6.45
C TRP A 243 7.04 22.96 7.73
N ASP A 244 6.70 24.20 8.06
CA ASP A 244 7.26 24.88 9.24
C ASP A 244 6.69 24.36 10.57
N GLY A 245 5.70 23.45 10.52
CA GLY A 245 5.06 22.85 11.69
C GLY A 245 4.08 23.79 12.40
N SER A 246 3.71 24.90 11.75
CA SER A 246 2.75 25.89 12.24
C SER A 246 1.51 25.99 11.33
N GLU A 247 0.49 26.68 11.81
CA GLU A 247 -0.73 26.99 11.04
C GLU A 247 -0.52 28.06 9.95
N ALA A 248 0.71 28.56 9.76
CA ALA A 248 1.00 29.59 8.78
C ALA A 248 0.84 29.11 7.33
N GLN A 249 0.92 27.80 7.11
CA GLN A 249 0.78 27.15 5.81
C GLN A 249 -0.54 26.37 5.65
N ASN A 250 -1.15 25.98 6.76
CA ASN A 250 -2.39 25.19 6.83
C ASN A 250 -3.65 26.02 6.51
N ASP A 251 -4.71 25.42 5.97
CA ASP A 251 -6.04 26.04 5.81
C ASP A 251 -6.02 27.40 5.08
N LYS A 252 -5.31 27.44 3.95
CA LYS A 252 -5.19 28.60 3.05
C LYS A 252 -6.18 28.48 1.92
N ARG A 253 -7.45 28.76 2.26
CA ARG A 253 -8.56 28.83 1.30
C ARG A 253 -8.15 29.50 -0.01
N THR A 254 -8.21 28.73 -1.09
CA THR A 254 -7.78 29.15 -2.42
C THR A 254 -8.97 29.21 -3.37
N THR A 255 -9.27 30.40 -3.92
CA THR A 255 -10.35 30.59 -4.90
C THR A 255 -9.93 30.08 -6.28
N ALA A 256 -8.69 30.37 -6.68
CA ALA A 256 -8.10 29.86 -7.90
C ALA A 256 -6.61 29.55 -7.71
N VAL A 257 -6.16 28.50 -8.40
CA VAL A 257 -4.73 28.18 -8.53
C VAL A 257 -4.21 28.71 -9.86
N HIS A 258 -2.96 29.15 -9.88
CA HIS A 258 -2.35 29.84 -11.01
C HIS A 258 -1.14 29.07 -11.53
N GLY A 259 -1.16 28.68 -12.81
CA GLY A 259 -0.03 27.97 -13.43
C GLY A 259 1.24 28.83 -13.47
N VAL A 260 2.39 28.21 -13.24
CA VAL A 260 3.70 28.88 -13.16
C VAL A 260 4.43 28.83 -14.52
N THR A 261 4.96 29.97 -14.96
CA THR A 261 5.69 30.06 -16.24
C THR A 261 6.98 29.24 -16.19
N GLY A 262 7.29 28.50 -17.27
CA GLY A 262 8.51 27.69 -17.37
C GLY A 262 8.47 26.34 -16.65
N THR A 263 7.33 25.94 -16.09
CA THR A 263 7.14 24.64 -15.41
C THR A 263 6.13 23.76 -16.16
N ILE A 264 5.79 22.60 -15.59
CA ILE A 264 4.84 21.66 -16.22
C ILE A 264 3.41 22.25 -16.38
N THR A 265 3.07 23.28 -15.62
CA THR A 265 1.76 23.98 -15.63
C THR A 265 1.80 25.28 -16.46
N ASN A 266 2.89 25.53 -17.19
CA ASN A 266 3.04 26.69 -18.03
C ASN A 266 1.84 26.83 -19.00
N GLY A 267 1.24 28.03 -19.00
CA GLY A 267 0.12 28.38 -19.87
C GLY A 267 -1.27 27.93 -19.40
N ILE A 268 -1.40 27.29 -18.23
CA ILE A 268 -2.70 26.90 -17.66
C ILE A 268 -3.56 28.12 -17.29
N GLY A 269 -2.92 29.23 -16.87
CA GLY A 269 -3.63 30.42 -16.39
C GLY A 269 -4.20 30.22 -14.98
N ALA A 270 -5.29 30.91 -14.67
CA ALA A 270 -6.03 30.77 -13.42
C ALA A 270 -7.12 29.70 -13.56
N VAL A 271 -7.19 28.76 -12.61
CA VAL A 271 -8.20 27.70 -12.58
C VAL A 271 -8.92 27.72 -11.23
N PRO A 272 -10.26 27.87 -11.21
CA PRO A 272 -11.00 27.94 -9.96
C PRO A 272 -10.99 26.59 -9.23
N ILE A 273 -11.02 26.65 -7.91
CA ILE A 273 -11.27 25.51 -7.01
C ILE A 273 -12.75 25.51 -6.62
N ASP A 274 -13.45 24.43 -6.95
CA ASP A 274 -14.86 24.25 -6.60
C ASP A 274 -15.00 23.60 -5.21
N HIS A 275 -15.04 24.44 -4.17
CA HIS A 275 -15.23 24.00 -2.78
C HIS A 275 -16.55 23.23 -2.54
N THR A 276 -17.52 23.25 -3.47
CA THR A 276 -18.75 22.46 -3.31
C THR A 276 -18.52 20.97 -3.50
N VAL A 277 -17.42 20.56 -4.14
CA VAL A 277 -17.07 19.14 -4.35
C VAL A 277 -16.79 18.45 -3.02
N LEU A 278 -16.03 19.09 -2.13
CA LEU A 278 -15.66 18.52 -0.82
C LEU A 278 -16.44 19.13 0.34
N GLY A 279 -17.09 20.27 0.15
CA GLY A 279 -17.85 20.99 1.17
C GLY A 279 -17.00 21.79 2.15
N ASN A 280 -15.68 21.81 1.97
CA ASN A 280 -14.71 22.52 2.80
C ASN A 280 -13.69 23.26 1.92
N SER A 281 -12.84 24.08 2.54
CA SER A 281 -11.76 24.83 1.87
C SER A 281 -10.50 24.79 2.72
N PHE A 282 -9.80 23.66 2.63
CA PHE A 282 -8.63 23.34 3.46
C PHE A 282 -7.37 23.14 2.61
N GLU A 283 -7.28 23.89 1.50
CA GLU A 283 -6.06 23.91 0.69
C GLU A 283 -4.89 24.43 1.52
N ASP A 284 -3.68 23.94 1.24
CA ASP A 284 -2.48 24.34 1.94
C ASP A 284 -1.56 25.18 1.06
N ARG A 285 -0.64 25.91 1.71
CA ARG A 285 0.56 26.43 1.07
C ARG A 285 1.74 25.53 1.37
N VAL A 286 2.63 25.35 0.40
CA VAL A 286 3.86 24.58 0.55
C VAL A 286 5.07 25.44 0.31
N THR A 287 6.16 25.12 1.00
CA THR A 287 7.49 25.65 0.67
C THR A 287 8.28 24.53 -0.01
N PRO A 288 8.44 24.55 -1.35
CA PRO A 288 9.28 23.58 -2.03
C PRO A 288 10.72 23.61 -1.52
N ASN A 289 11.36 22.46 -1.40
CA ASN A 289 12.75 22.34 -0.95
C ASN A 289 13.63 21.57 -1.95
N GLY A 290 14.94 21.53 -1.67
CA GLY A 290 15.91 20.86 -2.55
C GLY A 290 15.90 21.46 -3.95
N THR A 291 15.64 20.63 -4.97
CA THR A 291 15.50 21.04 -6.37
C THR A 291 14.05 20.99 -6.87
N ALA A 292 13.08 20.82 -5.96
CA ALA A 292 11.67 20.92 -6.33
C ALA A 292 11.33 22.33 -6.77
N VAL A 293 10.42 22.44 -7.73
CA VAL A 293 9.96 23.72 -8.29
C VAL A 293 8.48 23.88 -8.01
N ALA A 294 8.07 25.08 -7.61
CA ALA A 294 6.65 25.42 -7.51
C ALA A 294 6.00 25.34 -8.89
N ILE A 295 4.83 24.70 -8.99
CA ILE A 295 4.09 24.55 -10.25
C ILE A 295 2.72 25.22 -10.21
N PHE A 296 2.17 25.49 -9.05
CA PHE A 296 1.02 26.37 -8.91
C PHE A 296 1.30 27.40 -7.80
N THR A 297 0.54 28.48 -7.83
CA THR A 297 0.41 29.40 -6.71
C THR A 297 -1.05 29.73 -6.44
N ASP A 298 -1.37 30.05 -5.19
CA ASP A 298 -2.69 30.52 -4.78
C ASP A 298 -2.94 31.99 -5.19
N ASP A 299 -4.11 32.52 -4.82
CA ASP A 299 -4.51 33.91 -5.11
C ASP A 299 -3.56 34.97 -4.50
N SER A 300 -2.74 34.58 -3.51
CA SER A 300 -1.75 35.46 -2.87
C SER A 300 -0.35 35.31 -3.45
N THR A 301 -0.19 34.51 -4.52
CA THR A 301 1.08 34.14 -5.16
C THR A 301 1.98 33.21 -4.33
N ALA A 302 1.48 32.65 -3.24
CA ALA A 302 2.20 31.64 -2.46
C ALA A 302 2.09 30.27 -3.14
N SER A 303 3.14 29.46 -3.07
CA SER A 303 3.13 28.13 -3.69
C SER A 303 2.17 27.17 -2.96
N ASP A 304 1.40 26.41 -3.73
CA ASP A 304 0.40 25.43 -3.28
C ASP A 304 0.54 24.08 -4.04
N ALA A 305 1.55 23.98 -4.90
CA ALA A 305 1.95 22.74 -5.56
C ALA A 305 3.40 22.77 -6.01
N LEU A 306 4.00 21.59 -6.15
CA LEU A 306 5.35 21.44 -6.66
C LEU A 306 5.51 20.24 -7.60
N SER A 307 6.63 20.25 -8.33
CA SER A 307 7.17 19.07 -8.99
C SER A 307 8.63 18.87 -8.63
N PHE A 308 9.08 17.62 -8.59
CA PHE A 308 10.46 17.25 -8.36
C PHE A 308 10.89 16.20 -9.39
N ALA A 309 12.11 16.33 -9.90
CA ALA A 309 12.75 15.35 -10.77
C ALA A 309 14.18 15.04 -10.29
N GLY A 310 14.43 13.76 -10.01
CA GLY A 310 15.72 13.20 -9.65
C GLY A 310 15.78 11.73 -10.07
N THR A 311 16.23 10.84 -9.18
CA THR A 311 16.16 9.39 -9.41
C THR A 311 14.72 8.86 -9.43
N TYR A 312 13.79 9.61 -8.84
CA TYR A 312 12.33 9.46 -8.93
C TYR A 312 11.69 10.80 -9.33
N LYS A 313 10.38 10.82 -9.55
CA LYS A 313 9.63 12.04 -9.85
C LYS A 313 8.41 12.19 -8.95
N VAL A 314 8.13 13.41 -8.51
CA VAL A 314 6.95 13.74 -7.71
C VAL A 314 6.21 14.91 -8.33
N VAL A 315 4.88 14.85 -8.30
CA VAL A 315 4.00 16.02 -8.40
C VAL A 315 3.12 16.01 -7.16
N PHE A 316 3.12 17.12 -6.42
CA PHE A 316 2.35 17.28 -5.19
C PHE A 316 1.45 18.49 -5.34
N LEU A 317 0.14 18.32 -5.12
CA LEU A 317 -0.83 19.40 -5.01
C LEU A 317 -1.34 19.44 -3.58
N ALA A 318 -1.18 20.59 -2.94
CA ALA A 318 -1.74 20.88 -1.62
C ALA A 318 -3.21 21.35 -1.72
N PHE A 319 -3.86 21.01 -2.83
CA PHE A 319 -5.26 21.25 -3.12
C PHE A 319 -5.86 20.04 -3.84
N PRO A 320 -7.19 19.87 -3.80
CA PRO A 320 -7.86 18.69 -4.33
C PRO A 320 -8.07 18.77 -5.86
N LEU A 321 -7.49 17.83 -6.62
CA LEU A 321 -7.66 17.75 -8.08
C LEU A 321 -9.13 17.54 -8.46
N GLU A 322 -9.92 16.87 -7.63
CA GLU A 322 -11.37 16.69 -7.80
C GLU A 322 -12.11 18.03 -7.85
N ALA A 323 -11.63 19.06 -7.14
CA ALA A 323 -12.19 20.42 -7.15
C ALA A 323 -11.54 21.32 -8.21
N TYR A 324 -10.44 20.90 -8.83
CA TYR A 324 -9.69 21.69 -9.81
C TYR A 324 -10.45 21.86 -11.14
N GLY A 325 -11.07 23.01 -11.35
CA GLY A 325 -11.67 23.41 -12.63
C GLY A 325 -12.60 22.39 -13.30
N THR A 326 -12.67 22.48 -14.63
CA THR A 326 -13.49 21.60 -15.47
C THR A 326 -12.86 20.23 -15.69
N ALA A 327 -13.64 19.25 -16.16
CA ALA A 327 -13.12 17.92 -16.53
C ALA A 327 -12.00 17.98 -17.61
N ALA A 328 -12.08 18.93 -18.54
CA ALA A 328 -11.04 19.14 -19.55
C ALA A 328 -9.73 19.64 -18.91
N GLN A 329 -9.82 20.54 -17.92
CA GLN A 329 -8.65 21.03 -17.18
C GLN A 329 -8.03 19.92 -16.31
N LYS A 330 -8.83 19.09 -15.63
CA LYS A 330 -8.34 17.91 -14.90
C LYS A 330 -7.57 16.96 -15.83
N THR A 331 -8.13 16.69 -17.02
CA THR A 331 -7.50 15.85 -18.05
C THR A 331 -6.18 16.45 -18.56
N ASP A 332 -6.15 17.76 -18.82
CA ASP A 332 -4.93 18.47 -19.23
C ASP A 332 -3.82 18.38 -18.17
N LEU A 333 -4.17 18.61 -16.90
CA LEU A 333 -3.21 18.50 -15.79
C LEU A 333 -2.67 17.07 -15.65
N VAL A 334 -3.54 16.04 -15.67
CA VAL A 334 -3.11 14.64 -15.67
C VAL A 334 -2.18 14.33 -16.86
N THR A 335 -2.51 14.82 -18.05
CA THR A 335 -1.70 14.63 -19.27
C THR A 335 -0.29 15.24 -19.10
N ARG A 336 -0.20 16.44 -18.53
CA ARG A 336 1.07 17.12 -18.24
C ARG A 336 1.91 16.37 -17.22
N VAL A 337 1.28 15.88 -16.14
CA VAL A 337 1.96 15.08 -15.11
C VAL A 337 2.51 13.78 -15.70
N ILE A 338 1.73 13.05 -16.50
CA ILE A 338 2.19 11.81 -17.15
C ILE A 338 3.29 12.11 -18.17
N THR A 339 3.20 13.22 -18.91
CA THR A 339 4.27 13.67 -19.82
C THR A 339 5.57 13.94 -19.05
N PHE A 340 5.48 14.61 -17.90
CA PHE A 340 6.61 14.85 -17.01
C PHE A 340 7.23 13.56 -16.45
N PHE A 341 6.40 12.57 -16.06
CA PHE A 341 6.87 11.26 -15.59
C PHE A 341 7.54 10.44 -16.69
N ASN A 342 7.12 10.60 -17.94
CA ASN A 342 7.69 9.91 -19.10
C ASN A 342 8.90 10.61 -19.71
N ALA A 343 9.12 11.89 -19.40
CA ALA A 343 10.35 12.57 -19.75
C ALA A 343 11.56 11.82 -19.16
N PRO A 344 12.73 11.87 -19.79
CA PRO A 344 13.94 11.24 -19.28
C PRO A 344 14.36 11.76 -17.89
#